data_AF-A0A3P7QTQ0-F1
#
_entry.id   AF-A0A3P7QTQ0-F1
#
_cell.length_a   1.000
_cell.length_b   1.000
_cell.length_c   1.000
_cell.angle_alpha   90.00
_cell.angle_beta   90.00
_cell.angle_gamma   90.00
#
_symmetry.space_group_name_H-M   'P 1'
#
loop_
_entity.id
_entity.type
_entity.pdbx_description
1 polymer ?
#
loop_
_entity_poly.entity_id
_entity_poly.type
_entity_poly.pdbx_seq_one_letter_code
_entity_poly.pdbx_strand_id
1 'polypeptide(L)'
;MQSKVRRNNALSLLLLLLPYVTTGFLLSDAYINIIMEYHENARKSVEPRAADMQMLVYDAELERLAWKWAQRCVYEHPDDNWSDYKDYGQNLAYVTLRDPLEALYMTLVMWWQEKIGYNIEDDSCTLDY
;
A
#
# COMPACT_ATOMS: atom_id res chain seq x y z
N MET A 1 -54.46 32.82 -44.65
CA MET A 1 -53.11 33.16 -45.13
C MET A 1 -52.11 32.31 -44.36
N GLN A 2 -51.24 31.62 -45.09
CA GLN A 2 -50.38 30.50 -44.69
C GLN A 2 -49.17 30.87 -43.81
N SER A 3 -48.66 29.83 -43.13
CA SER A 3 -47.31 29.66 -42.56
C SER A 3 -47.03 30.41 -41.24
N LYS A 4 -46.34 29.84 -40.25
CA LYS A 4 -45.23 28.87 -40.34
C LYS A 4 -45.04 28.19 -38.97
N VAL A 5 -45.15 26.86 -38.93
CA VAL A 5 -44.59 26.03 -37.86
C VAL A 5 -43.07 26.10 -37.98
N ARG A 6 -42.36 26.38 -36.89
CA ARG A 6 -40.91 26.13 -36.77
C ARG A 6 -40.64 25.28 -35.53
N ARG A 7 -40.41 23.99 -35.78
CA ARG A 7 -39.59 23.12 -34.92
C ARG A 7 -38.13 23.60 -35.00
N ASN A 8 -37.44 23.62 -33.87
CA ASN A 8 -35.98 23.54 -33.71
C ASN A 8 -35.72 23.32 -32.22
N ASN A 9 -34.76 22.54 -31.74
CA ASN A 9 -33.95 21.43 -32.25
C ASN A 9 -33.32 20.82 -30.98
N ALA A 10 -33.29 19.49 -30.93
CA ALA A 10 -32.17 18.68 -30.45
C ALA A 10 -31.29 19.24 -29.31
N LEU A 11 -31.33 18.60 -28.15
CA LEU A 11 -30.32 17.61 -27.74
C LEU A 11 -30.55 17.28 -26.27
N SER A 12 -30.98 16.05 -26.04
CA SER A 12 -30.92 15.40 -24.74
C SER A 12 -29.48 15.51 -24.24
N LEU A 13 -29.22 16.41 -23.30
CA LEU A 13 -28.00 16.39 -22.48
C LEU A 13 -28.18 15.22 -21.51
N LEU A 14 -28.02 14.02 -22.06
CA LEU A 14 -27.64 12.85 -21.28
C LEU A 14 -26.28 13.23 -20.67
N LEU A 15 -26.31 13.75 -19.44
CA LEU A 15 -25.13 13.78 -18.60
C LEU A 15 -24.71 12.32 -18.42
N LEU A 16 -23.84 11.87 -19.31
CA LEU A 16 -23.01 10.70 -19.08
C LEU A 16 -22.13 11.08 -17.88
N LEU A 17 -22.66 10.85 -16.68
CA LEU A 17 -21.84 10.51 -15.53
C LEU A 17 -21.14 9.22 -15.95
N LEU A 18 -20.04 9.35 -16.69
CA LEU A 18 -19.02 8.34 -16.67
C LEU A 18 -18.45 8.45 -15.26
N PRO A 19 -18.76 7.52 -14.33
CA PRO A 19 -17.87 7.39 -13.22
C PRO A 19 -16.54 7.01 -13.87
N TYR A 20 -15.55 7.89 -13.76
CA TYR A 20 -14.16 7.48 -13.84
C TYR A 20 -13.96 6.54 -12.64
N VAL A 21 -14.49 5.33 -12.74
CA VAL A 21 -14.11 4.26 -11.83
C VAL A 21 -12.75 3.85 -12.35
N THR A 22 -11.71 4.41 -11.74
CA THR A 22 -10.36 3.89 -11.86
C THR A 22 -10.35 2.54 -11.15
N THR A 23 -10.93 1.50 -11.77
CA THR A 23 -11.04 0.13 -11.23
C THR A 23 -9.69 -0.61 -11.25
N GLY A 24 -8.59 0.02 -10.87
CA GLY A 24 -7.26 -0.51 -11.17
C GLY A 24 -6.18 -0.46 -10.09
N PHE A 25 -6.46 0.04 -8.88
CA PHE A 25 -5.36 0.48 -8.00
C PHE A 25 -5.50 0.16 -6.51
N LEU A 26 -6.57 -0.49 -6.07
CA LEU A 26 -6.84 -0.67 -4.65
C LEU A 26 -6.71 -2.14 -4.24
N LEU A 27 -5.76 -2.39 -3.35
CA LEU A 27 -5.70 -3.56 -2.50
C LEU A 27 -7.06 -3.72 -1.83
N SER A 28 -7.57 -4.95 -1.72
CA SER A 28 -8.88 -5.15 -1.11
C SER A 28 -8.84 -4.80 0.38
N ASP A 29 -9.97 -4.32 0.92
CA ASP A 29 -10.10 -4.01 2.34
C ASP A 29 -9.67 -5.18 3.24
N ALA A 30 -9.87 -6.43 2.80
CA ALA A 30 -9.43 -7.62 3.52
C ALA A 30 -7.90 -7.66 3.70
N TYR A 31 -7.14 -7.40 2.63
CA TYR A 31 -5.67 -7.36 2.70
C TYR A 31 -5.18 -6.15 3.49
N ILE A 32 -5.80 -4.97 3.31
CA ILE A 32 -5.48 -3.77 4.09
C ILE A 32 -5.65 -4.05 5.59
N ASN A 33 -6.77 -4.65 6.00
CA ASN A 33 -7.04 -4.97 7.39
C ASN A 33 -6.01 -5.95 7.96
N ILE A 34 -5.62 -6.98 7.20
CA ILE A 34 -4.57 -7.93 7.63
C ILE A 34 -3.24 -7.20 7.87
N ILE A 35 -2.82 -6.33 6.93
CA ILE A 35 -1.57 -5.58 7.05
C ILE A 35 -1.62 -4.67 8.29
N MET A 36 -2.69 -3.88 8.44
CA MET A 36 -2.83 -2.91 9.52
C MET A 36 -2.90 -3.60 10.88
N GLU A 37 -3.71 -4.65 11.02
CA GLU A 37 -3.85 -5.40 12.27
C GLU A 37 -2.54 -6.07 12.66
N TYR A 38 -1.82 -6.65 11.71
CA TYR A 38 -0.52 -7.27 11.99
C TYR A 38 0.48 -6.24 12.52
N HIS A 39 0.62 -5.10 11.85
CA HIS A 39 1.55 -4.05 12.29
C HIS A 39 1.15 -3.48 13.65
N GLU A 40 -0.14 -3.26 13.88
CA GLU A 40 -0.65 -2.80 15.18
C GLU A 40 -0.30 -3.79 16.30
N ASN A 41 -0.55 -5.08 16.07
CA ASN A 41 -0.24 -6.14 17.05
C ASN A 41 1.26 -6.27 17.31
N ALA A 42 2.09 -6.22 16.26
CA ALA A 42 3.55 -6.24 16.40
C ALA A 42 4.06 -5.05 17.21
N ARG A 43 3.60 -3.83 16.89
CA ARG A 43 3.97 -2.58 17.59
C ARG A 43 3.55 -2.58 19.05
N LYS A 44 2.39 -3.17 19.38
CA LYS A 44 1.92 -3.34 20.77
C LYS A 44 2.71 -4.37 21.56
N SER A 45 3.37 -5.31 20.88
CA SER A 45 4.02 -6.48 21.48
C SER A 45 5.55 -6.39 21.50
N VAL A 46 6.10 -5.20 21.30
CA VAL A 46 7.56 -4.96 21.41
C VAL A 46 8.02 -5.14 22.86
N GLU A 47 9.22 -5.69 23.02
CA GLU A 47 9.90 -5.79 24.30
C GLU A 47 11.34 -5.28 24.16
N PRO A 48 11.82 -4.40 25.07
CA PRO A 48 11.08 -3.77 26.16
C PRO A 48 9.94 -2.88 25.66
N ARG A 49 8.89 -2.73 26.48
CA ARG A 49 7.72 -1.91 26.14
C ARG A 49 8.11 -0.48 25.77
N ALA A 50 7.64 -0.03 24.61
CA ALA A 50 7.81 1.34 24.15
C ALA A 50 6.87 2.32 24.88
N ALA A 51 7.39 3.49 25.25
CA ALA A 51 6.62 4.54 25.92
C ALA A 51 5.77 5.39 24.95
N ASP A 52 6.16 5.47 23.67
CA ASP A 52 5.56 6.36 22.67
C ASP A 52 5.39 5.70 21.29
N MET A 53 4.97 4.43 21.27
CA MET A 53 4.74 3.72 20.00
C MET A 53 3.44 4.21 19.36
N GLN A 54 3.56 5.02 18.30
CA GLN A 54 2.41 5.60 17.60
C GLN A 54 1.52 4.54 16.91
N MET A 55 0.24 4.83 16.76
CA MET A 55 -0.65 4.02 15.93
C MET A 55 -0.38 4.28 14.45
N LEU A 56 -0.38 3.23 13.64
CA LEU A 56 -0.33 3.39 12.19
C LEU A 56 -1.73 3.66 11.65
N VAL A 57 -1.80 4.48 10.61
CA VAL A 57 -2.99 4.70 9.81
C VAL A 57 -2.69 4.29 8.38
N TYR A 58 -3.70 3.76 7.69
CA TYR A 58 -3.56 3.42 6.28
C TYR A 58 -3.52 4.70 5.44
N ASP A 59 -2.60 4.74 4.47
CA ASP A 59 -2.44 5.86 3.55
C ASP A 59 -2.46 5.36 2.10
N ALA A 60 -3.50 5.78 1.36
CA ALA A 60 -3.71 5.36 -0.03
C ALA A 60 -2.64 5.92 -0.99
N GLU A 61 -1.97 7.02 -0.65
CA GLU A 61 -0.86 7.53 -1.47
C GLU A 61 0.39 6.66 -1.31
N LEU A 62 0.66 6.17 -0.09
CA LEU A 62 1.74 5.21 0.14
C LEU A 62 1.48 3.89 -0.58
N GLU A 63 0.24 3.39 -0.58
CA GLU A 63 -0.16 2.24 -1.38
C GLU A 63 0.14 2.46 -2.87
N ARG A 64 -0.28 3.62 -3.42
CA ARG A 64 -0.06 3.96 -4.83
C ARG A 64 1.43 3.97 -5.18
N LEU A 65 2.27 4.53 -4.30
CA LEU A 65 3.73 4.56 -4.47
C LEU A 65 4.34 3.15 -4.41
N ALA A 66 3.93 2.34 -3.43
CA ALA A 66 4.37 0.95 -3.27
C ALA A 66 3.99 0.09 -4.49
N TRP A 67 2.76 0.22 -4.98
CA TRP A 67 2.30 -0.45 -6.19
C TRP A 67 3.11 -0.05 -7.42
N LYS A 68 3.30 1.26 -7.64
CA LYS A 68 4.11 1.80 -8.75
C LYS A 68 5.54 1.24 -8.73
N TRP A 69 6.11 1.03 -7.55
CA TRP A 69 7.45 0.45 -7.40
C TRP A 69 7.46 -1.05 -7.65
N ALA A 70 6.56 -1.79 -6.98
CA ALA A 70 6.47 -3.24 -7.06
C ALA A 70 6.21 -3.75 -8.48
N GLN A 71 5.46 -3.00 -9.31
CA GLN A 71 5.20 -3.34 -10.71
C GLN A 71 6.46 -3.41 -11.59
N ARG A 72 7.58 -2.84 -11.15
CA ARG A 72 8.86 -2.98 -11.85
C ARG A 72 9.43 -4.39 -11.76
N CYS A 73 8.99 -5.19 -10.78
CA CYS A 73 9.51 -6.53 -10.52
C CYS A 73 11.03 -6.57 -10.32
N VAL A 74 11.60 -5.53 -9.70
CA VAL A 74 13.03 -5.46 -9.32
C VAL A 74 13.12 -5.39 -7.81
N TYR A 75 13.91 -6.30 -7.22
CA TYR A 75 14.11 -6.37 -5.78
C TYR A 75 15.22 -5.42 -5.33
N GLU A 76 14.89 -4.13 -5.31
CA GLU A 76 15.79 -3.05 -4.87
C GLU A 76 14.98 -1.89 -4.30
N HIS A 77 15.59 -1.10 -3.42
CA HIS A 77 15.01 0.17 -2.98
C HIS A 77 15.25 1.28 -4.01
N PRO A 78 14.40 2.32 -4.07
CA PRO A 78 14.65 3.50 -4.89
C PRO A 78 15.93 4.21 -4.49
N ASP A 79 16.71 4.59 -5.50
CA ASP A 79 17.84 5.51 -5.31
C ASP A 79 17.36 6.96 -5.17
N ASP A 80 18.31 7.87 -4.89
CA ASP A 80 18.05 9.29 -4.67
C ASP A 80 17.43 10.03 -5.87
N ASN A 81 17.42 9.44 -7.07
CA ASN A 81 16.80 10.06 -8.25
C ASN A 81 15.27 9.96 -8.22
N TRP A 82 14.70 9.13 -7.35
CA TRP A 82 13.26 8.89 -7.25
C TRP A 82 12.62 9.79 -6.17
N SER A 83 12.50 11.08 -6.46
CA SER A 83 12.03 12.08 -5.49
C SER A 83 10.69 11.78 -4.80
N ASP A 84 9.75 11.10 -5.48
CA ASP A 84 8.47 10.68 -4.91
C ASP A 84 8.61 9.76 -3.67
N TYR A 85 9.77 9.10 -3.50
CA TYR A 85 10.01 8.07 -2.50
C TYR A 85 10.95 8.52 -1.37
N LYS A 86 11.58 9.69 -1.51
CA LYS A 86 12.70 10.13 -0.67
C LYS A 86 12.34 10.29 0.80
N ASP A 87 11.11 10.69 1.08
CA ASP A 87 10.67 11.00 2.45
C ASP A 87 10.02 9.79 3.16
N TYR A 88 10.02 8.60 2.53
CA TYR A 88 9.31 7.42 3.05
C TYR A 88 10.23 6.21 3.23
N GLY A 89 10.08 5.53 4.37
CA GLY A 89 10.69 4.22 4.62
C GLY A 89 10.03 3.10 3.81
N GLN A 90 10.72 1.98 3.62
CA GLN A 90 10.25 0.86 2.82
C GLN A 90 10.72 -0.48 3.38
N ASN A 91 9.81 -1.45 3.46
CA ASN A 91 10.15 -2.86 3.59
C ASN A 91 9.86 -3.56 2.26
N LEU A 92 10.77 -4.43 1.83
CA LEU A 92 10.61 -5.25 0.63
C LEU A 92 10.62 -6.72 1.01
N ALA A 93 9.89 -7.52 0.24
CA ALA A 93 9.97 -8.97 0.34
C ALA A 93 9.69 -9.59 -1.02
N TYR A 94 10.25 -10.77 -1.23
CA TYR A 94 9.85 -11.67 -2.30
C TYR A 94 9.79 -13.08 -1.74
N VAL A 95 8.77 -13.83 -2.14
CA VAL A 95 8.61 -15.25 -1.80
C VAL A 95 8.20 -15.99 -3.06
N THR A 96 8.43 -17.31 -3.10
CA THR A 96 8.06 -18.16 -4.26
C THR A 96 6.67 -18.80 -4.13
N LEU A 97 5.93 -18.44 -3.08
CA LEU A 97 4.56 -18.90 -2.84
C LEU A 97 3.60 -18.38 -3.91
N ARG A 98 2.65 -19.23 -4.31
CA ARG A 98 1.65 -18.88 -5.33
C ARG A 98 0.38 -18.28 -4.76
N ASP A 99 0.02 -18.64 -3.54
CA ASP A 99 -1.14 -18.07 -2.85
C ASP A 99 -0.78 -16.68 -2.29
N PRO A 100 -1.46 -15.60 -2.71
CA PRO A 100 -1.10 -14.25 -2.27
C PRO A 100 -1.32 -14.01 -0.77
N LEU A 101 -2.28 -14.70 -0.16
CA LEU A 101 -2.57 -14.55 1.26
C LEU A 101 -1.48 -15.24 2.10
N GLU A 102 -1.09 -16.45 1.74
CA GLU A 102 0.04 -17.15 2.35
C GLU A 102 1.35 -16.37 2.17
N ALA A 103 1.59 -15.82 0.97
CA ALA A 103 2.74 -14.98 0.68
C ALA A 103 2.79 -13.72 1.57
N LEU A 104 1.65 -13.06 1.74
CA LEU A 104 1.52 -11.89 2.62
C LEU A 104 1.81 -12.25 4.08
N TYR A 105 1.20 -13.32 4.61
CA TYR A 105 1.44 -13.75 5.98
C TYR A 105 2.90 -14.10 6.23
N MET A 106 3.51 -14.85 5.31
CA MET A 106 4.93 -15.21 5.42
C MET A 106 5.81 -13.95 5.45
N THR A 107 5.54 -13.00 4.56
CA THR A 107 6.26 -11.72 4.48
C THR A 107 6.17 -10.92 5.78
N LEU A 108 4.97 -10.73 6.31
CA LEU A 108 4.74 -9.99 7.56
C LEU A 108 5.49 -10.63 8.74
N VAL A 109 5.46 -11.96 8.81
CA VAL A 109 6.18 -12.72 9.84
C VAL A 109 7.69 -12.59 9.65
N MET A 110 8.22 -12.71 8.44
CA MET A 110 9.66 -12.61 8.19
C MET A 110 10.23 -11.28 8.68
N TRP A 111 9.62 -10.15 8.30
CA TRP A 111 10.06 -8.83 8.76
C TRP A 111 10.01 -8.71 10.29
N TRP A 112 8.97 -9.23 10.93
CA TRP A 112 8.88 -9.16 12.40
C TRP A 112 9.91 -10.05 13.11
N GLN A 113 10.26 -11.20 12.53
CA GLN A 113 11.20 -12.14 13.15
C GLN A 113 12.65 -11.69 13.10
N GLU A 114 12.99 -10.67 12.29
CA GLU A 114 14.32 -10.02 12.33
C GLU A 114 14.69 -9.54 13.74
N LYS A 115 13.68 -9.23 14.58
CA LYS A 115 13.89 -8.88 15.99
C LYS A 115 14.67 -9.94 16.79
N ILE A 116 14.68 -11.20 16.36
CA ILE A 116 15.46 -12.26 17.02
C ILE A 116 16.96 -11.98 16.89
N GLY A 117 17.38 -11.38 15.78
CA GLY A 117 18.77 -11.02 15.53
C GLY A 117 19.16 -9.64 16.06
N TYR A 118 18.20 -8.84 16.52
CA TYR A 118 18.40 -7.46 16.94
C TYR A 118 18.67 -7.33 18.44
N ASN A 119 19.71 -6.58 18.81
CA ASN A 119 20.03 -6.23 20.19
C ASN A 119 19.74 -4.74 20.45
N ILE A 120 18.77 -4.47 21.31
CA ILE A 120 18.33 -3.11 21.62
C ILE A 120 19.36 -2.30 22.44
N GLU A 121 20.24 -2.96 23.19
CA GLU A 121 21.18 -2.27 24.08
C GLU A 121 22.32 -1.58 23.31
N ASP A 122 22.66 -2.11 22.13
CA ASP A 122 23.77 -1.63 21.30
C ASP A 122 23.42 -1.39 19.83
N ASP A 123 22.14 -1.54 19.46
CA ASP A 123 21.61 -1.35 18.11
C ASP A 123 22.26 -2.28 17.06
N SER A 124 22.77 -3.43 17.48
CA SER A 124 23.41 -4.40 16.58
C SER A 124 22.44 -5.44 16.03
N CYS A 125 22.73 -5.91 14.82
CA CYS A 125 22.07 -7.04 14.17
C CYS A 125 23.06 -8.19 14.00
N THR A 126 22.70 -9.39 14.45
CA THR A 126 23.58 -10.57 14.46
C THR A 126 23.11 -11.70 13.53
N LEU A 127 21.91 -11.58 12.97
CA LEU A 127 21.35 -12.51 12.01
C LEU A 127 20.95 -11.73 10.75
N ASP A 128 21.70 -11.96 9.66
CA ASP A 128 21.31 -11.56 8.32
C ASP A 128 20.74 -12.80 7.61
N TYR A 129 19.48 -12.72 7.16
CA TYR A 129 18.82 -13.78 6.37
C TYR A 129 19.11 -13.64 4.88
#